data_AF-A0A3M2KI95-F1
#
_entry.id   AF-A0A3M2KI95-F1
#
_cell.length_a   1.000
_cell.length_b   1.000
_cell.length_c   1.000
_cell.angle_alpha   90.00
_cell.angle_beta   90.00
_cell.angle_gamma   90.00
#
_symmetry.space_group_name_H-M   'P 1'
#
loop_
_entity.id
_entity.type
_entity.pdbx_description
1 polymer ?
#
loop_
_entity_poly.entity_id
_entity_poly.type
_entity_poly.pdbx_seq_one_letter_code
_entity_poly.pdbx_strand_id
1 'polypeptide(L)' 'RKTLRAALAGWAGSPAAAEAACRAAGVPPTARGESLTVADYARLAEHRPQD' A
#
# COMPACT_ATOMS: atom_id res chain seq x y z
N ARG A 1 -7.70 12.95 -6.13
CA ARG A 1 -7.69 11.56 -5.62
C ARG A 1 -6.28 11.24 -5.18
N LYS A 2 -6.06 10.89 -3.92
CA LYS A 2 -4.72 10.52 -3.42
C LYS A 2 -4.31 9.19 -4.04
N THR A 3 -3.03 9.03 -4.36
CA THR A 3 -2.47 7.72 -4.78
C THR A 3 -2.46 6.76 -3.59
N LEU A 4 -2.45 5.45 -3.84
CA LEU A 4 -2.38 4.43 -2.79
C LEU A 4 -1.23 4.69 -1.80
N ARG A 5 -0.04 5.04 -2.31
CA ARG A 5 1.11 5.44 -1.47
C ARG A 5 0.79 6.58 -0.49
N ALA A 6 0.06 7.60 -0.92
CA ALA A 6 -0.31 8.73 -0.08
C ALA A 6 -1.44 8.40 0.91
N ALA A 7 -2.32 7.47 0.56
CA ALA A 7 -3.38 6.98 1.45
C ALA A 7 -2.83 6.06 2.55
N LEU A 8 -1.83 5.23 2.21
CA LEU A 8 -1.23 4.25 3.12
C LEU A 8 -0.09 4.82 3.97
N ALA A 9 0.37 6.05 3.74
CA ALA A 9 1.51 6.64 4.47
C ALA A 9 1.32 6.64 5.99
N GLY A 10 0.10 6.90 6.49
CA GLY A 10 -0.19 6.88 7.94
C GLY A 10 -0.28 5.47 8.52
N TRP A 11 -0.70 4.48 7.73
CA TRP A 11 -0.76 3.07 8.14
C TRP A 11 0.63 2.42 8.12
N ALA A 12 1.46 2.77 7.14
CA ALA A 12 2.81 2.25 6.95
C ALA A 12 3.89 3.05 7.70
N GLY A 13 3.53 4.10 8.43
CA GLY A 13 4.47 5.00 9.13
C GLY A 13 5.14 6.04 8.24
N SER A 14 5.40 5.75 6.96
CA SER A 14 5.89 6.74 5.99
C SER A 14 5.45 6.45 4.55
N PRO A 15 5.50 7.45 3.65
CA PRO A 15 5.23 7.23 2.22
C PRO A 15 6.22 6.26 1.56
N ALA A 16 7.46 6.17 2.06
CA ALA A 16 8.47 5.25 1.54
C ALA A 16 8.17 3.81 1.97
N ALA A 17 7.78 3.62 3.24
CA ALA A 17 7.36 2.33 3.77
C ALA A 17 6.07 1.82 3.09
N ALA A 18 5.12 2.72 2.81
CA ALA A 18 3.93 2.39 2.02
C ALA A 18 4.29 1.89 0.61
N GLU A 19 5.25 2.53 -0.04
CA GLU A 19 5.71 2.11 -1.36
C GLU A 19 6.42 0.76 -1.33
N ALA A 20 7.24 0.50 -0.31
CA ALA A 20 7.88 -0.79 -0.11
C ALA A 20 6.85 -1.92 0.08
N ALA A 21 5.83 -1.70 0.93
CA ALA A 21 4.74 -2.65 1.13
C ALA A 21 3.96 -2.93 -0.17
N CYS A 22 3.67 -1.88 -0.95
CA CYS A 22 3.01 -2.01 -2.26
C CYS A 22 3.84 -2.87 -3.21
N ARG A 23 5.14 -2.57 -3.34
CA ARG A 23 6.05 -3.34 -4.21
C ARG A 23 6.18 -4.79 -3.76
N ALA A 24 6.28 -5.05 -2.44
CA ALA A 24 6.35 -6.40 -1.88
C ALA A 24 5.07 -7.21 -2.14
N ALA A 25 3.90 -6.56 -2.02
CA ALA A 25 2.61 -7.16 -2.30
C ALA A 25 2.31 -7.33 -3.81
N GLY A 26 3.17 -6.81 -4.70
CA GLY A 26 2.94 -6.79 -6.15
C GLY A 26 1.88 -5.78 -6.60
N VAL A 27 1.55 -4.79 -5.76
CA VAL A 27 0.54 -3.76 -6.01
C VAL A 27 1.21 -2.47 -6.50
N PRO A 28 0.70 -1.79 -7.54
CA PRO A 28 1.27 -0.52 -7.98
C PRO A 28 1.04 0.57 -6.92
N PRO A 29 2.07 1.28 -6.43
CA PRO A 29 1.93 2.34 -5.41
C PRO A 29 1.17 3.57 -5.93
N THR A 30 1.06 3.70 -7.26
CA THR A 30 0.29 4.73 -7.96
C THR A 30 -1.15 4.33 -8.26
N ALA A 31 -1.53 3.07 -7.99
CA ALA A 31 -2.89 2.60 -8.17
C ALA A 31 -3.88 3.45 -7.36
N ARG A 32 -5.13 3.46 -7.81
CA ARG A 32 -6.23 4.03 -7.04
C ARG A 32 -6.81 2.95 -6.14
N GLY A 33 -7.18 3.32 -4.91
CA GLY A 33 -7.71 2.37 -3.95
C GLY A 33 -9.00 1.69 -4.43
N GLU A 34 -9.83 2.40 -5.20
CA GLU A 34 -11.06 1.84 -5.78
C GLU A 34 -10.82 0.80 -6.89
N SER A 35 -9.59 0.69 -7.41
CA SER A 35 -9.23 -0.30 -8.44
C SER A 35 -8.65 -1.59 -7.85
N LEU A 36 -8.47 -1.65 -6.54
CA LEU A 36 -7.94 -2.82 -5.84
C LEU A 36 -9.05 -3.70 -5.29
N THR A 37 -8.80 -5.00 -5.30
CA THR A 37 -9.67 -5.99 -4.67
C THR A 37 -9.36 -6.13 -3.19
N VAL A 38 -10.27 -6.75 -2.44
CA VAL A 38 -10.03 -7.11 -1.02
C VAL A 38 -8.80 -8.00 -0.88
N ALA A 39 -8.53 -8.88 -1.85
CA ALA A 39 -7.34 -9.71 -1.85
C ALA A 39 -6.04 -8.89 -1.99
N ASP A 40 -6.03 -7.83 -2.80
CA ASP A 40 -4.88 -6.93 -2.92
C ASP A 40 -4.61 -6.20 -1.59
N TYR A 41 -5.66 -5.77 -0.90
CA TYR A 41 -5.54 -5.20 0.45
C TYR A 41 -5.05 -6.21 1.49
N ALA A 42 -5.50 -7.46 1.41
CA ALA A 42 -5.02 -8.53 2.29
C ALA A 42 -3.52 -8.77 2.10
N ARG A 43 -3.05 -8.86 0.84
CA ARG A 43 -1.62 -8.99 0.52
C ARG A 43 -0.80 -7.79 0.99
N LEU A 44 -1.32 -6.57 0.82
CA LEU A 44 -0.69 -5.37 1.38
C LEU A 44 -0.54 -5.48 2.90
N ALA A 45 -1.57 -5.97 3.60
CA ALA A 45 -1.54 -6.13 5.05
C ALA A 45 -0.52 -7.17 5.53
N GLU A 46 -0.32 -8.26 4.77
CA GLU A 46 0.73 -9.26 5.04
C GLU A 46 2.14 -8.67 4.93
N HIS A 47 2.32 -7.68 4.05
CA HIS A 47 3.58 -6.95 3.86
C HIS A 47 3.66 -5.64 4.65
N ARG A 48 2.92 -5.55 5.77
CA ARG A 48 2.99 -4.35 6.62
C ARG A 48 4.45 -4.09 7.02
N PRO A 49 4.98 -2.88 6.77
CA PRO A 49 6.30 -2.50 7.26
C PRO A 49 6.30 -2.60 8.78
N GLN A 50 7.21 -3.39 9.32
CA GLN A 50 7.51 -3.37 10.75
C GLN A 50 8.58 -2.31 10.94
N ASP A 51 8.31 -1.35 11.83
CA ASP A 51 9.33 -0.49 12.41
C ASP A 51 10.12 -1.28 13.47
#